data_AF-A0A965UU29-F1
#
_entry.id   AF-A0A965UU29-F1
#
_cell.length_a   1.000
_cell.length_b   1.000
_cell.length_c   1.000
_cell.angle_alpha   90.00
_cell.angle_beta   90.00
_cell.angle_gamma   90.00
#
_symmetry.space_group_name_H-M   'P 1'
#
loop_
_entity.id
_entity.type
_entity.pdbx_description
1 polymer ?
#
loop_
_entity_poly.entity_id
_entity_poly.type
_entity_poly.pdbx_seq_one_letter_code
_entity_poly.pdbx_strand_id
1 'polypeptide(L)'
;MKLQDLTIDQFQRIAALEFSPVLTDYDKRAGVVAIVEGVDVSLVREMPAKSLTKRYKTIIAEWNELPTLAYRRRFKAGGKWWIPTVFTDELTAGQLIDLMDTDTTDEKKLVQNLHRIMATLCREGGFMGWFPKKYDGASHQERAELF
;
A
#
# COMPACT_ATOMS: atom_id res chain seq x y z
N MET A 1 5.02 12.66 -12.53
CA MET A 1 5.43 11.70 -11.47
C MET A 1 4.97 10.30 -11.89
N LYS A 2 5.70 9.21 -11.57
CA LYS A 2 5.17 7.84 -11.76
C LYS A 2 4.39 7.45 -10.52
N LEU A 3 3.26 6.75 -10.65
CA LEU A 3 2.45 6.33 -9.49
C LEU A 3 3.20 5.44 -8.49
N GLN A 4 4.26 4.77 -8.94
CA GLN A 4 5.15 3.95 -8.12
C GLN A 4 5.92 4.77 -7.07
N ASP A 5 6.04 6.08 -7.29
CA ASP A 5 6.79 7.00 -6.42
C ASP A 5 5.85 7.74 -5.44
N LEU A 6 4.55 7.43 -5.46
CA LEU A 6 3.60 7.95 -4.47
C LEU A 6 3.97 7.46 -3.07
N THR A 7 3.97 8.37 -2.12
CA THR A 7 4.11 8.04 -0.69
C THR A 7 2.85 7.37 -0.16
N ILE A 8 2.98 6.62 0.94
CA ILE A 8 1.83 5.98 1.62
C ILE A 8 0.78 7.04 2.03
N ASP A 9 1.21 8.24 2.47
CA ASP A 9 0.30 9.37 2.76
C ASP A 9 -0.54 9.77 1.55
N GLN A 10 0.11 9.90 0.38
CA GLN A 10 -0.60 10.24 -0.86
C GLN A 10 -1.60 9.14 -1.25
N PHE A 11 -1.26 7.86 -1.07
CA PHE A 11 -2.17 6.74 -1.31
C PHE A 11 -3.40 6.80 -0.40
N GLN A 12 -3.20 7.04 0.90
CA GLN A 12 -4.29 7.15 1.89
C GLN A 12 -5.21 8.32 1.58
N ARG A 13 -4.65 9.47 1.20
CA ARG A 13 -5.43 10.66 0.83
C ARG A 13 -6.24 10.47 -0.45
N ILE A 14 -5.68 9.77 -1.45
CA ILE A 14 -6.42 9.40 -2.67
C ILE A 14 -7.60 8.49 -2.31
N ALA A 15 -7.37 7.46 -1.49
CA ALA A 15 -8.44 6.55 -1.06
C ALA A 15 -9.55 7.30 -0.30
N ALA A 16 -9.19 8.18 0.64
CA ALA A 16 -10.15 8.98 1.39
C ALA A 16 -11.04 9.87 0.48
N LEU A 17 -10.48 10.42 -0.60
CA LEU A 17 -11.25 11.19 -1.58
C LEU A 17 -12.22 10.31 -2.38
N GLU A 18 -11.74 9.18 -2.90
CA GLU A 18 -12.55 8.26 -3.70
C GLU A 18 -13.75 7.71 -2.91
N PHE A 19 -13.53 7.34 -1.64
CA PHE A 19 -14.56 6.83 -0.74
C PHE A 19 -15.45 7.91 -0.10
N SER A 20 -15.14 9.20 -0.28
CA SER A 20 -15.95 10.26 0.30
C SER A 20 -17.34 10.31 -0.34
N PRO A 21 -18.43 10.21 0.43
CA PRO A 21 -19.79 10.32 -0.09
C PRO A 21 -20.23 11.76 -0.33
N VAL A 22 -19.47 12.73 0.19
CA VAL A 22 -19.84 14.17 0.20
C VAL A 22 -19.21 14.92 -0.96
N LEU A 23 -18.14 14.38 -1.56
CA LEU A 23 -17.44 15.00 -2.67
C LEU A 23 -18.11 14.65 -4.00
N THR A 24 -18.23 15.65 -4.86
CA THR A 24 -18.68 15.44 -6.24
C THR A 24 -17.61 14.69 -7.03
N ASP A 25 -18.00 14.02 -8.11
CA ASP A 25 -17.07 13.37 -9.04
C ASP A 25 -15.99 14.33 -9.56
N TYR A 26 -16.34 15.61 -9.71
CA TYR A 26 -15.38 16.63 -10.12
C TYR A 26 -14.35 16.90 -9.03
N ASP A 27 -14.79 17.10 -7.78
CA ASP A 27 -13.90 17.35 -6.65
C ASP A 27 -12.97 16.16 -6.38
N LYS A 28 -13.47 14.94 -6.53
CA LYS A 28 -12.66 13.71 -6.45
C LYS A 28 -11.56 13.72 -7.50
N ARG A 29 -11.91 13.93 -8.78
CA ARG A 29 -10.94 13.97 -9.88
C ARG A 29 -9.89 15.07 -9.70
N ALA A 30 -10.32 16.26 -9.28
CA ALA A 30 -9.41 17.38 -9.03
C ALA A 30 -8.45 17.07 -7.87
N GLY A 31 -8.96 16.48 -6.78
CA GLY A 31 -8.16 16.09 -5.63
C GLY A 31 -7.15 14.98 -5.96
N VAL A 32 -7.54 13.96 -6.72
CA VAL A 32 -6.63 12.89 -7.17
C VAL A 32 -5.49 13.45 -8.01
N VAL A 33 -5.79 14.33 -8.98
CA VAL A 33 -4.75 14.96 -9.81
C VAL A 33 -3.83 15.85 -8.97
N ALA A 34 -4.39 16.63 -8.03
CA ALA A 34 -3.61 17.49 -7.14
C ALA A 34 -2.61 16.68 -6.29
N ILE A 35 -3.05 15.56 -5.70
CA ILE A 35 -2.21 14.69 -4.85
C ILE A 35 -1.12 14.01 -5.68
N VAL A 36 -1.44 13.52 -6.88
CA VAL A 36 -0.48 12.83 -7.75
C VAL A 36 0.55 13.79 -8.35
N GLU A 37 0.18 15.03 -8.63
CA GLU A 37 1.13 16.02 -9.17
C GLU A 37 1.86 16.80 -8.06
N GLY A 38 1.45 16.64 -6.79
CA GLY A 38 2.03 17.38 -5.67
C GLY A 38 1.74 18.88 -5.74
N VAL A 39 0.59 19.27 -6.31
CA VAL A 39 0.18 20.67 -6.50
C VAL A 39 -1.05 20.98 -5.65
N ASP A 40 -1.28 22.27 -5.42
CA ASP A 40 -2.50 22.73 -4.77
C ASP A 40 -3.74 22.46 -5.64
N VAL A 41 -4.87 22.11 -5.01
CA VAL A 41 -6.12 21.82 -5.74
C VAL A 41 -6.68 23.04 -6.46
N SER A 42 -6.37 24.26 -6.01
CA SER A 42 -6.75 25.51 -6.68
C SER A 42 -6.16 25.59 -8.09
N LEU A 43 -4.90 25.19 -8.27
CA LEU A 43 -4.24 25.14 -9.58
C LEU A 43 -4.89 24.12 -10.51
N VAL A 44 -5.39 23.02 -9.96
CA VAL A 44 -6.11 21.99 -10.74
C VAL A 44 -7.50 22.47 -11.15
N ARG A 45 -8.15 23.29 -10.31
CA ARG A 45 -9.47 23.89 -10.62
C ARG A 45 -9.42 24.90 -11.76
N GLU A 46 -8.27 25.52 -11.99
CA GLU A 46 -8.03 26.39 -13.15
C GLU A 46 -7.85 25.61 -14.46
N MET A 47 -7.67 24.29 -14.40
CA MET A 47 -7.54 23.48 -15.61
C MET A 47 -8.88 23.35 -16.36
N PRO A 48 -8.85 23.34 -17.71
CA PRO A 48 -10.03 22.99 -18.49
C PRO A 48 -10.55 21.59 -18.12
N ALA A 49 -11.87 21.45 -17.97
CA ALA A 49 -12.51 20.19 -17.56
C ALA A 49 -12.11 18.97 -18.44
N LYS A 50 -11.88 19.19 -19.74
CA LYS A 50 -11.38 18.17 -20.67
C LYS A 50 -9.97 17.71 -20.33
N SER A 51 -9.09 18.64 -19.96
CA SER A 51 -7.71 18.36 -19.56
C SER A 51 -7.65 17.63 -18.23
N LEU A 52 -8.45 18.07 -17.25
CA LEU A 52 -8.59 17.39 -15.95
C LEU A 52 -9.04 15.94 -16.14
N THR A 53 -10.13 15.74 -16.90
CA THR A 53 -10.68 14.40 -17.15
C THR A 53 -9.67 13.51 -17.87
N LYS A 54 -8.93 14.05 -18.85
CA LYS A 54 -7.88 13.31 -19.55
C LYS A 54 -6.78 12.87 -18.59
N ARG A 55 -6.28 13.80 -17.75
CA ARG A 55 -5.19 13.49 -16.81
C ARG A 55 -5.61 12.46 -15.77
N TYR A 56 -6.81 12.63 -15.20
CA TYR A 56 -7.40 11.65 -14.29
C TYR A 56 -7.48 10.26 -14.89
N LYS A 57 -7.98 10.13 -16.13
CA LYS A 57 -8.04 8.82 -16.82
C LYS A 57 -6.66 8.18 -17.00
N THR A 58 -5.64 8.96 -17.32
CA THR A 58 -4.26 8.48 -17.42
C THR A 58 -3.77 7.95 -16.07
N ILE A 59 -4.03 8.66 -14.98
CA ILE A 59 -3.68 8.22 -13.62
C ILE A 59 -4.38 6.89 -13.29
N ILE A 60 -5.68 6.77 -13.56
CA ILE A 60 -6.40 5.52 -13.28
C ILE A 60 -5.90 4.35 -14.15
N ALA A 61 -5.54 4.61 -15.40
CA ALA A 61 -4.94 3.58 -16.26
C ALA A 61 -3.59 3.10 -15.72
N GLU A 62 -2.68 4.03 -15.39
CA GLU A 62 -1.40 3.71 -14.77
C GLU A 62 -1.60 2.97 -13.42
N TRP A 63 -2.64 3.33 -12.65
CA TRP A 63 -2.97 2.71 -11.37
C TRP A 63 -3.39 1.26 -11.55
N ASN A 64 -4.25 1.00 -12.51
CA ASN A 64 -4.72 -0.35 -12.83
C ASN A 64 -3.59 -1.23 -13.40
N GLU A 65 -2.53 -0.62 -13.94
CA GLU A 65 -1.31 -1.32 -14.37
C GLU A 65 -0.33 -1.58 -13.22
N LEU A 66 -0.44 -0.91 -12.05
CA LEU A 66 0.46 -1.13 -10.91
C LEU A 66 0.58 -2.60 -10.48
N PRO A 67 -0.51 -3.41 -10.42
CA PRO A 67 -0.42 -4.83 -10.07
C PRO A 67 0.41 -5.67 -11.06
N THR A 68 0.63 -5.18 -12.28
CA THR A 68 1.42 -5.87 -13.31
C THR A 68 2.91 -5.55 -13.24
N LEU A 69 3.29 -4.54 -12.46
CA LEU A 69 4.68 -4.21 -12.24
C LEU A 69 5.32 -5.28 -11.36
N ALA A 70 6.49 -5.78 -11.79
CA ALA A 70 7.24 -6.78 -11.06
C ALA A 70 7.45 -6.32 -9.61
N TYR A 71 6.77 -6.99 -8.66
CA TYR A 71 6.92 -6.70 -7.23
C TYR A 71 8.41 -6.78 -6.87
N ARG A 72 8.89 -5.83 -6.08
CA ARG A 72 10.27 -5.90 -5.55
C ARG A 72 10.34 -7.10 -4.62
N ARG A 73 11.04 -8.15 -5.06
CA ARG A 73 11.25 -9.40 -4.30
C ARG A 73 11.95 -9.21 -2.95
N ARG A 74 12.51 -8.02 -2.67
CA ARG A 74 13.13 -7.68 -1.39
C ARG A 74 13.10 -6.19 -1.12
N PHE A 75 12.97 -5.80 0.15
CA PHE A 75 13.00 -4.42 0.62
C PHE A 75 13.69 -4.31 1.99
N LYS A 76 14.02 -3.10 2.46
CA LYS A 76 14.72 -2.88 3.73
C LYS A 76 13.83 -2.07 4.68
N ALA A 77 13.62 -2.57 5.91
CA ALA A 77 12.86 -1.90 6.96
C ALA A 77 13.50 -2.23 8.33
N GLY A 78 13.55 -1.25 9.24
CA GLY A 78 14.22 -1.43 10.54
C GLY A 78 15.69 -1.87 10.45
N GLY A 79 16.41 -1.46 9.40
CA GLY A 79 17.81 -1.89 9.16
C GLY A 79 17.97 -3.32 8.60
N LYS A 80 16.89 -4.10 8.52
CA LYS A 80 16.88 -5.50 8.06
C LYS A 80 16.29 -5.63 6.66
N TRP A 81 16.70 -6.68 5.93
CA TRP A 81 16.12 -7.03 4.63
C TRP A 81 14.90 -7.92 4.83
N TRP A 82 13.87 -7.72 4.02
CA TRP A 82 12.61 -8.46 4.04
C TRP A 82 12.29 -8.97 2.64
N ILE A 83 11.80 -10.20 2.55
CA ILE A 83 11.44 -10.88 1.30
C ILE A 83 9.94 -11.22 1.37
N PRO A 84 9.08 -10.54 0.59
CA PRO A 84 7.68 -10.93 0.45
C PRO A 84 7.64 -12.28 -0.26
N THR A 85 7.01 -13.27 0.35
CA THR A 85 6.94 -14.62 -0.23
C THR A 85 5.47 -15.03 -0.23
N VAL A 86 4.95 -15.41 -1.40
CA VAL A 86 3.56 -15.84 -1.55
C VAL A 86 3.46 -17.26 -1.01
N PHE A 87 2.94 -17.42 0.21
CA PHE A 87 2.72 -18.70 0.86
C PHE A 87 1.24 -19.04 0.81
N THR A 88 0.72 -19.57 -0.29
CA THR A 88 -0.59 -20.25 -0.20
C THR A 88 -0.44 -21.66 0.37
N ASP A 89 0.76 -22.23 0.27
CA ASP A 89 0.97 -23.68 0.48
C ASP A 89 1.86 -23.99 1.71
N GLU A 90 2.49 -22.96 2.31
CA GLU A 90 3.41 -23.10 3.46
C GLU A 90 2.93 -22.33 4.72
N LEU A 91 1.69 -21.85 4.75
CA LEU A 91 1.16 -21.17 5.94
C LEU A 91 1.02 -22.18 7.08
N THR A 92 1.73 -21.91 8.18
CA THR A 92 1.48 -22.64 9.42
C THR A 92 0.09 -22.32 9.94
N ALA A 93 -0.52 -23.24 10.69
CA ALA A 93 -1.84 -23.04 11.28
C ALA A 93 -1.92 -21.74 12.12
N GLY A 94 -0.84 -21.38 12.82
CA GLY A 94 -0.75 -20.11 13.55
C GLY A 94 -0.85 -18.89 12.64
N GLN A 95 -0.11 -18.86 11.53
CA GLN A 95 -0.17 -17.76 10.56
C GLN A 95 -1.55 -17.63 9.91
N LEU A 96 -2.25 -18.74 9.66
CA LEU A 96 -3.61 -18.72 9.15
C LEU A 96 -4.59 -18.15 10.18
N ILE A 97 -4.46 -18.54 11.45
CA ILE A 97 -5.26 -18.00 12.55
C ILE A 97 -5.02 -16.50 12.69
N ASP A 98 -3.77 -16.03 12.65
CA ASP A 98 -3.43 -14.60 12.72
C ASP A 98 -4.09 -13.79 11.58
N LEU A 99 -4.12 -14.34 10.36
CA LEU A 99 -4.78 -13.71 9.21
C LEU A 99 -6.31 -13.71 9.35
N MET A 100 -6.89 -14.79 9.89
CA MET A 100 -8.34 -14.90 10.07
C MET A 100 -8.86 -14.05 11.23
N ASP A 101 -8.05 -13.80 12.26
CA ASP A 101 -8.37 -12.95 13.41
C ASP A 101 -8.22 -11.45 13.10
N THR A 102 -7.72 -11.11 11.92
CA THR A 102 -7.47 -9.73 11.52
C THR A 102 -8.77 -8.98 11.21
N ASP A 103 -9.25 -8.17 12.15
CA ASP A 103 -10.41 -7.28 11.99
C ASP A 103 -10.13 -6.14 10.99
N THR A 104 -10.59 -6.28 9.76
CA THR A 104 -10.42 -5.27 8.69
C THR A 104 -11.53 -4.23 8.66
N THR A 105 -12.47 -4.27 9.61
CA THR A 105 -13.65 -3.40 9.61
C THR A 105 -13.48 -2.12 10.44
N ASP A 106 -12.48 -2.08 11.33
CA ASP A 106 -12.10 -0.91 12.12
C ASP A 106 -10.84 -0.24 11.52
N GLU A 107 -10.98 0.98 11.02
CA GLU A 107 -9.93 1.75 10.34
C GLU A 107 -8.69 2.00 11.23
N LYS A 108 -8.86 2.15 12.55
CA LYS A 108 -7.71 2.35 13.46
C LYS A 108 -6.95 1.05 13.69
N LYS A 109 -7.65 -0.07 13.73
CA LYS A 109 -7.01 -1.39 13.82
C LYS A 109 -6.42 -1.81 12.47
N LEU A 110 -6.98 -1.34 11.36
CA LEU A 110 -6.55 -1.69 10.00
C LEU A 110 -5.05 -1.46 9.79
N VAL A 111 -4.49 -0.34 10.26
CA VAL A 111 -3.04 -0.07 10.13
C VAL A 111 -2.22 -1.06 10.95
N GLN A 112 -2.57 -1.29 12.22
CA GLN A 112 -1.88 -2.27 13.07
C GLN A 112 -2.01 -3.70 12.51
N ASN A 113 -3.15 -3.99 11.90
CA ASN A 113 -3.47 -5.23 11.25
C ASN A 113 -2.67 -5.42 9.95
N LEU A 114 -2.45 -4.36 9.18
CA LEU A 114 -1.55 -4.38 8.02
C LEU A 114 -0.11 -4.71 8.46
N HIS A 115 0.36 -4.16 9.58
CA HIS A 115 1.70 -4.44 10.09
C HIS A 115 1.85 -5.91 10.54
N ARG A 116 0.81 -6.47 11.17
CA ARG A 116 0.73 -7.90 11.53
C ARG A 116 0.69 -8.79 10.29
N ILE A 117 -0.15 -8.47 9.30
CA ILE A 117 -0.20 -9.18 8.02
C ILE A 117 1.18 -9.17 7.35
N MET A 118 1.87 -8.03 7.33
CA MET A 118 3.22 -7.91 6.78
C MET A 118 4.23 -8.78 7.54
N ALA A 119 4.17 -8.83 8.88
CA ALA A 119 4.99 -9.71 9.69
C ALA A 119 4.71 -11.21 9.47
N THR A 120 3.46 -11.57 9.19
CA THR A 120 3.04 -12.93 8.84
C THR A 120 3.56 -13.35 7.47
N LEU A 121 3.45 -12.47 6.47
CA LEU A 121 3.70 -12.79 5.06
C LEU A 121 5.14 -12.55 4.59
N CYS A 122 5.94 -11.79 5.34
CA CYS A 122 7.33 -11.51 5.00
C CYS A 122 8.30 -12.37 5.82
N ARG A 123 9.40 -12.83 5.20
CA ARG A 123 10.52 -13.48 5.90
C ARG A 123 11.69 -12.51 6.04
N GLU A 124 12.36 -12.54 7.19
CA GLU A 124 13.62 -11.83 7.36
C GLU A 124 14.66 -12.42 6.40
N GLY A 125 15.36 -11.55 5.68
CA GLY A 125 16.44 -11.93 4.79
C GLY A 125 17.67 -12.41 5.56
N GLY A 126 18.25 -13.53 5.13
CA GLY A 126 19.57 -14.01 5.50
C GLY A 126 20.68 -13.15 4.88
N PHE A 127 21.83 -13.74 4.59
CA PHE A 127 23.00 -13.01 4.08
C PHE A 127 22.63 -12.02 2.96
N MET A 128 22.74 -10.72 3.28
CA MET A 128 22.40 -9.59 2.39
C MET A 128 21.02 -9.66 1.71
N GLY A 129 20.04 -10.37 2.31
CA GLY A 129 18.70 -10.54 1.76
C GLY A 129 18.60 -11.55 0.61
N TRP A 130 19.50 -12.53 0.54
CA TRP A 130 19.51 -13.55 -0.54
C TRP A 130 18.67 -14.79 -0.22
N PHE A 131 18.55 -15.16 1.05
CA PHE A 131 17.82 -16.36 1.46
C PHE A 131 16.80 -16.02 2.55
N PRO A 132 15.51 -16.33 2.40
CA PRO A 132 14.55 -16.07 3.45
C PRO A 132 14.77 -17.01 4.65
N LYS A 133 14.89 -16.45 5.86
CA LYS A 133 14.96 -17.23 7.10
C LYS A 133 13.61 -17.89 7.39
N LYS A 134 13.62 -19.01 8.14
CA LYS A 134 12.37 -19.65 8.60
C LYS A 134 11.56 -18.66 9.45
N TYR A 135 10.24 -18.76 9.33
CA TYR A 135 9.32 -17.99 10.16
C TYR A 135 9.45 -18.44 11.62
N ASP A 136 9.57 -17.46 12.51
CA ASP A 136 9.50 -17.63 13.96
C ASP A 136 8.29 -16.84 14.47
N GLY A 137 7.33 -17.56 15.05
CA GLY A 137 6.10 -16.99 15.60
C GLY A 137 6.28 -16.39 17.00
N ALA A 138 7.34 -16.75 17.73
CA ALA A 138 7.57 -16.24 19.08
C ALA A 138 7.90 -14.74 19.08
N SER A 139 8.49 -14.23 18.00
CA SER A 139 8.86 -12.82 17.81
C SER A 139 7.89 -12.05 16.91
N HIS A 140 6.67 -12.54 16.71
CA HIS A 140 5.72 -11.95 15.76
C HIS A 140 5.38 -10.48 16.06
N GLN A 141 5.07 -10.16 17.33
CA GLN A 141 4.68 -8.81 17.75
C GLN A 141 5.83 -7.80 17.55
N GLU A 142 7.06 -8.15 17.95
CA GLU A 142 8.25 -7.33 17.74
C GLU A 142 8.56 -7.10 16.26
N ARG A 143 8.24 -8.08 15.40
CA ARG A 143 8.41 -7.96 13.95
C ARG A 143 7.36 -7.05 13.32
N ALA A 144 6.12 -7.07 13.80
CA ALA A 144 5.06 -6.18 13.33
C ALA A 144 5.43 -4.71 13.57
N GLU A 145 6.14 -4.41 14.67
CA GLU A 145 6.60 -3.05 14.99
C GLU A 145 7.72 -2.51 14.07
N LEU A 146 8.32 -3.36 13.23
CA LEU A 146 9.36 -2.98 12.28
C LEU A 146 8.82 -2.53 10.91
N PHE A 147 7.54 -2.79 10.65
CA PHE A 147 6.81 -2.32 9.47
C PHE A 147 6.08 -1.02 9.82
#